data_AF-A0A2V8HW52-F1
#
_entry.id   AF-A0A2V8HW52-F1
#
_cell.length_a   1.000
_cell.length_b   1.000
_cell.length_c   1.000
_cell.angle_alpha   90.00
_cell.angle_beta   90.00
_cell.angle_gamma   90.00
#
_symmetry.space_group_name_H-M   'P 1'
#
loop_
_entity.id
_entity.type
_entity.pdbx_description
1 polymer ?
#
loop_
_entity_poly.entity_id
_entity_poly.type
_entity_poly.pdbx_seq_one_letter_code
_entity_poly.pdbx_strand_id
1 'polypeptide(L)'
;MSISLAAQNLARVVWNRTAKLYRRGRHWTLRRQKDLRETGKHARAQVKLGREAGRDTAQTAYAGLVRGSRYWDRLRRRTWATIARDVSARRTLRAAAAGSGPILLGPWLSEVGYEALYWVPFVRWFTRQYDVDADRVIAVSRGGVASWYGGIASRYVEQFDLFTPEEFASRNEARRGDADQKQLALSGFDEEILSRARARLGIDRASICHPSTMFQLMRQFWLGNDSLQSVLDYTEYESIAAGAHVDLPKLPDRFVAVKFYTGRALMDTAEHREALRRLVERLASRMPIVALNTNLSLDEHADYVFKDVPGVVTLDGWMTPHNNLAVQTEVIRRATRLVGTCGSLAWLAPMLGTETLAVYADDHFLTPHLYAARHAYASMDAARFTPMDLAVLDQINIGDPARVRDTISR
;
A
#
# COMPACT_ATOMS: atom_id res chain seq x y z
N MET A 1 -9.16 -40.39 5.31
CA MET A 1 -9.56 -39.18 6.07
C MET A 1 -8.29 -38.48 6.54
N SER A 2 -7.87 -37.44 5.83
CA SER A 2 -6.70 -36.62 6.16
C SER A 2 -7.19 -35.19 6.39
N ILE A 3 -7.05 -34.69 7.62
CA ILE A 3 -7.27 -33.28 7.92
C ILE A 3 -6.22 -32.51 7.12
N SER A 4 -6.66 -31.73 6.11
CA SER A 4 -5.73 -31.10 5.17
C SER A 4 -4.71 -30.24 5.89
N LEU A 5 -3.49 -30.19 5.36
CA LEU A 5 -2.36 -29.42 5.85
C LEU A 5 -2.74 -27.95 6.18
N ALA A 6 -3.75 -27.40 5.48
CA ALA A 6 -4.29 -26.06 5.69
C ALA A 6 -5.12 -25.91 6.98
N ALA A 7 -5.88 -26.94 7.38
CA ALA A 7 -6.60 -26.94 8.67
C ALA A 7 -5.61 -27.05 9.85
N GLN A 8 -4.52 -27.82 9.67
CA GLN A 8 -3.42 -27.87 10.63
C GLN A 8 -2.67 -26.53 10.70
N ASN A 9 -2.48 -25.83 9.59
CA ASN A 9 -1.87 -24.49 9.58
C ASN A 9 -2.77 -23.43 10.23
N LEU A 10 -4.09 -23.48 10.00
CA LEU A 10 -5.05 -22.59 10.66
C LEU A 10 -5.06 -22.82 12.18
N ALA A 11 -5.11 -24.09 12.60
CA ALA A 11 -5.02 -24.47 14.01
C ALA A 11 -3.67 -24.08 14.61
N ARG A 12 -2.56 -24.26 13.89
CA ARG A 12 -1.21 -23.91 14.33
C ARG A 12 -0.99 -22.40 14.46
N VAL A 13 -1.57 -21.58 13.59
CA VAL A 13 -1.48 -20.10 13.68
C VAL A 13 -2.38 -19.56 14.79
N VAL A 14 -3.62 -20.06 14.89
CA VAL A 14 -4.52 -19.74 16.00
C VAL A 14 -3.90 -20.19 17.33
N TRP A 15 -3.32 -21.38 17.38
CA TRP A 15 -2.59 -21.93 18.53
C TRP A 15 -1.33 -21.14 18.84
N ASN A 16 -0.51 -20.77 17.87
CA ASN A 16 0.72 -20.01 18.12
C ASN A 16 0.42 -18.58 18.59
N ARG A 17 -0.63 -17.92 18.06
CA ARG A 17 -1.05 -16.59 18.53
C ARG A 17 -1.74 -16.67 19.91
N THR A 18 -2.59 -17.67 20.16
CA THR A 18 -3.19 -17.91 21.49
C THR A 18 -2.14 -18.35 22.52
N ALA A 19 -1.17 -19.18 22.16
CA ALA A 19 -0.06 -19.58 23.02
C ALA A 19 0.94 -18.44 23.27
N LYS A 20 1.11 -17.49 22.33
CA LYS A 20 1.89 -16.26 22.54
C LYS A 20 1.17 -15.32 23.50
N LEU A 21 -0.15 -15.18 23.37
CA LEU A 21 -1.00 -14.48 24.34
C LEU A 21 -0.99 -15.15 25.71
N TYR A 22 -1.05 -16.49 25.75
CA TYR A 22 -1.01 -17.28 26.98
C TYR A 22 0.36 -17.22 27.65
N ARG A 23 1.47 -17.32 26.91
CA ARG A 23 2.85 -17.16 27.45
C ARG A 23 3.13 -15.75 27.95
N ARG A 24 2.66 -14.71 27.25
CA ARG A 24 2.73 -13.32 27.74
C ARG A 24 1.87 -13.11 28.99
N GLY A 25 0.67 -13.71 29.03
CA GLY A 25 -0.19 -13.74 30.22
C GLY A 25 0.43 -14.52 31.39
N ARG A 26 1.09 -15.66 31.13
CA ARG A 26 1.78 -16.47 32.15
C ARG A 26 3.01 -15.78 32.71
N HIS A 27 3.83 -15.15 31.87
CA HIS A 27 4.98 -14.36 32.33
C HIS A 27 4.54 -13.14 33.15
N TRP A 28 3.45 -12.49 32.76
CA TRP A 28 2.89 -11.37 33.52
C TRP A 28 2.26 -11.83 34.84
N THR A 29 1.52 -12.94 34.86
CA THR A 29 0.95 -13.50 36.10
C THR A 29 2.01 -14.05 37.04
N LEU A 30 3.11 -14.64 36.55
CA LEU A 30 4.25 -15.07 37.36
C LEU A 30 5.04 -13.90 37.94
N ARG A 31 5.28 -12.83 37.16
CA ARG A 31 5.86 -11.57 37.67
C ARG A 31 4.94 -10.93 38.70
N ARG A 32 3.63 -10.91 38.46
CA ARG A 32 2.63 -10.36 39.38
C ARG A 32 2.44 -11.23 40.63
N GLN A 33 2.59 -12.56 40.55
CA GLN A 33 2.61 -13.45 41.73
C GLN A 33 3.86 -13.19 42.58
N LYS A 34 5.00 -12.91 41.96
CA LYS A 34 6.22 -12.48 42.65
C LYS A 34 6.01 -11.12 43.32
N ASP A 35 5.46 -10.14 42.60
CA ASP A 35 5.17 -8.81 43.14
C ASP A 35 4.08 -8.84 44.21
N LEU A 36 3.06 -9.70 44.10
CA LEU A 36 2.02 -9.93 45.12
C LEU A 36 2.55 -10.67 46.35
N ARG A 37 3.54 -11.57 46.19
CA ARG A 37 4.23 -12.20 47.32
C ARG A 37 5.15 -11.19 48.04
N GLU A 38 5.83 -10.33 47.30
CA GLU A 38 6.66 -9.24 47.83
C GLU A 38 5.79 -8.18 48.54
N THR A 39 4.71 -7.70 47.90
CA THR A 39 3.75 -6.78 48.54
C THR A 39 2.96 -7.42 49.67
N GLY A 40 2.70 -8.74 49.63
CA GLY A 40 2.11 -9.48 50.75
C GLY A 40 3.03 -9.58 51.97
N LYS A 41 4.36 -9.66 51.77
CA LYS A 41 5.35 -9.56 52.85
C LYS A 41 5.39 -8.16 53.45
N HIS A 42 5.33 -7.11 52.62
CA HIS A 42 5.27 -5.71 53.08
C HIS A 42 3.94 -5.37 53.77
N ALA A 43 2.81 -5.90 53.28
CA ALA A 43 1.49 -5.72 53.87
C ALA A 43 1.36 -6.44 55.22
N ARG A 44 1.93 -7.66 55.38
CA ARG A 44 1.98 -8.33 56.70
C ARG A 44 2.85 -7.57 57.71
N ALA A 45 3.90 -6.89 57.25
CA ALA A 45 4.70 -6.00 58.10
C ALA A 45 3.94 -4.73 58.51
N GLN A 46 3.09 -4.18 57.63
CA GLN A 46 2.28 -2.99 57.90
C GLN A 46 0.96 -3.25 58.64
N VAL A 47 0.34 -4.44 58.53
CA VAL A 47 -0.89 -4.81 59.26
C VAL A 47 -0.67 -4.89 60.78
N LYS A 48 0.59 -4.97 61.24
CA LYS A 48 0.95 -4.82 62.67
C LYS A 48 0.82 -3.37 63.18
N LEU A 49 0.63 -2.39 62.28
CA LEU A 49 0.56 -0.96 62.58
C LEU A 49 -0.66 -0.32 61.88
N GLY A 50 -1.79 -0.25 62.59
CA GLY A 50 -2.80 0.79 62.39
C GLY A 50 -3.84 0.59 61.26
N ARG A 51 -5.10 0.86 61.60
CA ARG A 51 -6.32 0.39 60.90
C ARG A 51 -6.86 1.28 59.77
N GLU A 52 -6.09 2.23 59.24
CA GLU A 52 -6.56 3.15 58.19
C GLU A 52 -5.97 2.87 56.79
N ALA A 53 -4.73 2.37 56.69
CA ALA A 53 -4.07 2.10 55.41
C ALA A 53 -4.66 0.92 54.60
N GLY A 54 -5.50 0.08 55.24
CA GLY A 54 -6.12 -1.09 54.61
C GLY A 54 -7.27 -0.78 53.65
N ARG A 55 -7.92 0.40 53.77
CA ARG A 55 -9.01 0.81 52.88
C ARG A 55 -8.50 1.33 51.53
N ASP A 56 -7.45 2.13 51.53
CA ASP A 56 -6.84 2.68 50.31
C ASP A 56 -6.16 1.59 49.47
N THR A 57 -5.52 0.61 50.11
CA THR A 57 -4.92 -0.53 49.41
C THR A 57 -5.98 -1.45 48.79
N ALA A 58 -7.11 -1.67 49.45
CA ALA A 58 -8.23 -2.43 48.89
C ALA A 58 -8.91 -1.71 47.71
N GLN A 59 -9.10 -0.38 47.78
CA GLN A 59 -9.60 0.42 46.66
C GLN A 59 -8.63 0.46 45.48
N THR A 60 -7.32 0.54 45.74
CA THR A 60 -6.30 0.52 44.68
C THR A 60 -6.21 -0.86 44.00
N ALA A 61 -6.37 -1.95 44.76
CA ALA A 61 -6.46 -3.31 44.24
C ALA A 61 -7.74 -3.54 43.41
N TYR A 62 -8.89 -3.03 43.87
CA TYR A 62 -10.16 -3.08 43.15
C TYR A 62 -10.12 -2.23 41.87
N ALA A 63 -9.60 -1.00 41.93
CA ALA A 63 -9.37 -0.15 40.76
C ALA A 63 -8.40 -0.80 39.76
N GLY A 64 -7.37 -1.51 40.23
CA GLY A 64 -6.46 -2.31 39.41
C GLY A 64 -7.13 -3.50 38.72
N LEU A 65 -8.04 -4.20 39.42
CA LEU A 65 -8.83 -5.31 38.87
C LEU A 65 -9.87 -4.82 37.85
N VAL A 66 -10.57 -3.71 38.12
CA VAL A 66 -11.55 -3.09 37.22
C VAL A 66 -10.87 -2.46 36.00
N ARG A 67 -9.70 -1.82 36.15
CA ARG A 67 -8.88 -1.36 35.01
C ARG A 67 -8.35 -2.53 34.19
N GLY A 68 -7.96 -3.63 34.85
CA GLY A 68 -7.56 -4.88 34.21
C GLY A 68 -8.70 -5.50 33.40
N SER A 69 -9.90 -5.60 33.96
CA SER A 69 -11.07 -6.14 33.25
C SER A 69 -11.46 -5.25 32.08
N ARG A 70 -11.53 -3.92 32.25
CA ARG A 70 -11.83 -2.97 31.15
C ARG A 70 -10.73 -2.91 30.08
N TYR A 71 -9.48 -3.21 30.42
CA TYR A 71 -8.38 -3.36 29.47
C TYR A 71 -8.52 -4.66 28.67
N TRP A 72 -8.74 -5.80 29.35
CA TRP A 72 -8.98 -7.10 28.70
C TRP A 72 -10.26 -7.12 27.88
N ASP A 73 -11.29 -6.38 28.29
CA ASP A 73 -12.57 -6.27 27.61
C ASP A 73 -12.49 -5.32 26.41
N ARG A 74 -11.66 -4.26 26.48
CA ARG A 74 -11.28 -3.46 25.30
C ARG A 74 -10.39 -4.22 24.33
N LEU A 75 -9.43 -5.02 24.82
CA LEU A 75 -8.60 -5.89 24.01
C LEU A 75 -9.47 -6.97 23.36
N ARG A 76 -10.34 -7.65 24.11
CA ARG A 76 -11.31 -8.62 23.58
C ARG A 76 -12.20 -8.01 22.51
N ARG A 77 -12.83 -6.87 22.77
CA ARG A 77 -13.73 -6.22 21.78
C ARG A 77 -12.99 -5.77 20.52
N ARG A 78 -11.79 -5.18 20.65
CA ARG A 78 -10.98 -4.76 19.49
C ARG A 78 -10.38 -5.95 18.72
N THR A 79 -9.92 -6.98 19.42
CA THR A 79 -9.28 -8.16 18.81
C THR A 79 -10.31 -9.12 18.20
N TRP A 80 -11.47 -9.34 18.83
CA TRP A 80 -12.52 -10.22 18.27
C TRP A 80 -13.15 -9.65 17.01
N ALA A 81 -13.47 -8.35 16.97
CA ALA A 81 -14.01 -7.73 15.76
C ALA A 81 -12.99 -7.79 14.61
N THR A 82 -11.70 -7.67 14.90
CA THR A 82 -10.63 -7.80 13.90
C THR A 82 -10.51 -9.26 13.42
N ILE A 83 -10.42 -10.23 14.33
CA ILE A 83 -10.39 -11.66 13.99
C ILE A 83 -11.64 -12.06 13.18
N ALA A 84 -12.82 -11.59 13.59
CA ALA A 84 -14.07 -11.90 12.88
C ALA A 84 -14.08 -11.34 11.45
N ARG A 85 -13.57 -10.13 11.24
CA ARG A 85 -13.39 -9.55 9.90
C ARG A 85 -12.39 -10.36 9.08
N ASP A 86 -11.24 -10.72 9.64
CA ASP A 86 -10.24 -11.53 8.93
C ASP A 86 -10.79 -12.90 8.53
N VAL A 87 -11.54 -13.54 9.43
CA VAL A 87 -12.21 -14.81 9.16
C VAL A 87 -13.28 -14.65 8.08
N SER A 88 -14.05 -13.55 8.13
CA SER A 88 -15.07 -13.22 7.12
C SER A 88 -14.44 -13.02 5.75
N ALA A 89 -13.41 -12.18 5.65
CA ALA A 89 -12.63 -11.93 4.44
C ALA A 89 -12.11 -13.23 3.83
N ARG A 90 -11.47 -14.10 4.64
CA ARG A 90 -10.97 -15.40 4.18
C ARG A 90 -12.09 -16.35 3.73
N ARG A 91 -13.27 -16.31 4.37
CA ARG A 91 -14.43 -17.10 3.94
C ARG A 91 -14.96 -16.63 2.59
N THR A 92 -15.06 -15.31 2.37
CA THR A 92 -15.46 -14.74 1.08
C THR A 92 -14.52 -15.17 -0.04
N LEU A 93 -13.20 -15.08 0.18
CA LEU A 93 -12.21 -15.51 -0.81
C LEU A 93 -12.34 -17.00 -1.14
N ARG A 94 -12.47 -17.85 -0.11
CA ARG A 94 -12.67 -19.30 -0.32
C ARG A 94 -13.94 -19.62 -1.08
N ALA A 95 -15.04 -18.93 -0.77
CA ALA A 95 -16.30 -19.14 -1.47
C ALA A 95 -16.20 -18.74 -2.95
N ALA A 96 -15.53 -17.63 -3.25
CA ALA A 96 -15.28 -17.19 -4.63
C ALA A 96 -14.42 -18.20 -5.40
N ALA A 97 -13.34 -18.68 -4.79
CA ALA A 97 -12.45 -19.65 -5.41
C ALA A 97 -13.11 -21.02 -5.65
N ALA A 98 -13.88 -21.50 -4.67
CA ALA A 98 -14.55 -22.81 -4.73
C ALA A 98 -15.72 -22.88 -5.73
N GLY A 99 -16.26 -21.73 -6.16
CA GLY A 99 -17.22 -21.69 -7.26
C GLY A 99 -16.58 -22.11 -8.59
N SER A 100 -17.39 -22.34 -9.62
CA SER A 100 -16.92 -22.58 -11.00
C SER A 100 -17.12 -21.38 -11.93
N GLY A 101 -17.92 -20.39 -11.51
CA GLY A 101 -18.23 -19.20 -12.31
C GLY A 101 -17.09 -18.18 -12.39
N PRO A 102 -17.27 -17.13 -13.19
CA PRO A 102 -16.31 -16.02 -13.31
C PRO A 102 -16.06 -15.31 -11.97
N ILE A 103 -14.87 -14.74 -11.83
CA ILE A 103 -14.44 -13.94 -10.68
C ILE A 103 -14.01 -12.56 -11.18
N LEU A 104 -14.67 -11.51 -10.70
CA LEU A 104 -14.24 -10.12 -10.92
C LEU A 104 -13.27 -9.70 -9.80
N LEU A 105 -12.07 -9.27 -10.17
CA LEU A 105 -11.11 -8.62 -9.27
C LEU A 105 -11.31 -7.10 -9.37
N GLY A 106 -11.73 -6.46 -8.28
CA GLY A 106 -11.97 -5.02 -8.24
C GLY A 106 -13.44 -4.65 -7.97
N PRO A 107 -13.90 -3.48 -8.46
CA PRO A 107 -13.16 -2.52 -9.28
C PRO A 107 -12.10 -1.80 -8.44
N TRP A 108 -10.97 -1.44 -9.03
CA TRP A 108 -9.97 -0.64 -8.32
C TRP A 108 -10.22 0.87 -8.50
N LEU A 109 -10.49 1.58 -7.40
CA LEU A 109 -10.76 3.03 -7.37
C LEU A 109 -9.80 3.81 -6.47
N SER A 110 -8.91 3.11 -5.74
CA SER A 110 -7.96 3.75 -4.82
C SER A 110 -6.69 4.22 -5.55
N GLU A 111 -5.68 4.59 -4.77
CA GLU A 111 -4.41 5.10 -5.27
C GLU A 111 -3.61 4.02 -6.03
N VAL A 112 -2.91 4.44 -7.09
CA VAL A 112 -2.05 3.58 -7.92
C VAL A 112 -0.96 2.89 -7.10
N GLY A 113 -0.41 3.58 -6.09
CA GLY A 113 0.62 3.02 -5.25
C GLY A 113 0.14 1.82 -4.43
N TYR A 114 -1.12 1.85 -3.97
CA TYR A 114 -1.73 0.71 -3.30
C TYR A 114 -2.04 -0.42 -4.27
N GLU A 115 -2.38 -0.08 -5.51
CA GLU A 115 -2.66 -1.08 -6.54
C GLU A 115 -1.42 -1.94 -6.81
N ALA A 116 -0.29 -1.28 -7.09
CA ALA A 116 0.96 -1.92 -7.43
C ALA A 116 1.59 -2.65 -6.23
N LEU A 117 1.64 -2.01 -5.06
CA LEU A 117 2.39 -2.54 -3.91
C LEU A 117 1.60 -3.56 -3.06
N TYR A 118 0.27 -3.53 -3.10
CA TYR A 118 -0.55 -4.38 -2.23
C TYR A 118 -1.60 -5.17 -3.00
N TRP A 119 -2.40 -4.53 -3.86
CA TRP A 119 -3.55 -5.18 -4.48
C TRP A 119 -3.18 -6.25 -5.49
N VAL A 120 -2.34 -5.91 -6.47
CA VAL A 120 -1.86 -6.85 -7.49
C VAL A 120 -1.15 -8.04 -6.83
N PRO A 121 -0.21 -7.84 -5.88
CA PRO A 121 0.37 -8.94 -5.10
C PRO A 121 -0.64 -9.75 -4.29
N PHE A 122 -1.67 -9.11 -3.74
CA PHE A 122 -2.74 -9.77 -2.99
C PHE A 122 -3.61 -10.65 -3.86
N VAL A 123 -4.01 -10.18 -5.04
CA VAL A 123 -4.82 -11.00 -5.95
C VAL A 123 -4.00 -12.12 -6.57
N ARG A 124 -2.68 -11.93 -6.78
CA ARG A 124 -1.75 -13.01 -7.17
C ARG A 124 -1.67 -14.10 -6.11
N TRP A 125 -1.48 -13.69 -4.85
CA TRP A 125 -1.54 -14.61 -3.72
C TRP A 125 -2.90 -15.33 -3.69
N PHE A 126 -4.00 -14.60 -3.82
CA PHE A 126 -5.33 -15.20 -3.81
C PHE A 126 -5.50 -16.28 -4.89
N THR A 127 -5.13 -15.99 -6.14
CA THR A 127 -5.31 -16.96 -7.23
C THR A 127 -4.44 -18.20 -7.03
N ARG A 128 -3.19 -18.04 -6.56
CA ARG A 128 -2.29 -19.18 -6.33
C ARG A 128 -2.63 -19.99 -5.09
N GLN A 129 -2.91 -19.35 -3.97
CA GLN A 129 -3.23 -20.05 -2.72
C GLN A 129 -4.49 -20.89 -2.81
N TYR A 130 -5.43 -20.52 -3.68
CA TYR A 130 -6.67 -21.25 -3.89
C TYR A 130 -6.76 -21.96 -5.24
N ASP A 131 -5.66 -22.02 -6.00
CA ASP A 131 -5.58 -22.67 -7.32
C ASP A 131 -6.71 -22.24 -8.27
N VAL A 132 -6.93 -20.92 -8.33
CA VAL A 132 -7.96 -20.32 -9.16
C VAL A 132 -7.45 -20.25 -10.59
N ASP A 133 -8.15 -20.94 -11.49
CA ASP A 133 -7.91 -20.86 -12.93
C ASP A 133 -8.02 -19.41 -13.43
N ALA A 134 -6.93 -18.91 -14.06
CA ALA A 134 -6.83 -17.56 -14.59
C ALA A 134 -7.90 -17.28 -15.65
N ASP A 135 -8.42 -18.30 -16.34
CA ASP A 135 -9.49 -18.15 -17.35
C ASP A 135 -10.84 -17.74 -16.75
N ARG A 136 -11.01 -17.98 -15.45
CA ARG A 136 -12.19 -17.53 -14.69
C ARG A 136 -12.04 -16.09 -14.21
N VAL A 137 -10.84 -15.53 -14.25
CA VAL A 137 -10.52 -14.28 -13.55
C VAL A 137 -10.52 -13.12 -14.52
N ILE A 138 -11.28 -12.07 -14.17
CA ILE A 138 -11.34 -10.82 -14.91
C ILE A 138 -10.93 -9.67 -13.98
N ALA A 139 -9.88 -8.95 -14.35
CA ALA A 139 -9.47 -7.74 -13.64
C ALA A 139 -10.28 -6.52 -14.10
N VAL A 140 -10.72 -5.69 -13.16
CA VAL A 140 -11.46 -4.45 -13.42
C VAL A 140 -10.66 -3.29 -12.82
N SER A 141 -9.90 -2.59 -13.67
CA SER A 141 -9.06 -1.45 -13.26
C SER A 141 -9.10 -0.33 -14.32
N ARG A 142 -8.22 0.65 -14.21
CA ARG A 142 -8.21 1.84 -15.06
C ARG A 142 -6.82 2.21 -15.54
N GLY A 143 -6.74 2.90 -16.68
CA GLY A 143 -5.50 3.47 -17.20
C GLY A 143 -4.62 2.49 -17.98
N GLY A 144 -5.18 1.36 -18.44
CA GLY A 144 -4.50 0.43 -19.34
C GLY A 144 -3.53 -0.52 -18.64
N VAL A 145 -3.77 -0.83 -17.37
CA VAL A 145 -2.88 -1.63 -16.51
C VAL A 145 -3.07 -3.15 -16.65
N ALA A 146 -3.63 -3.63 -17.76
CA ALA A 146 -3.89 -5.05 -17.98
C ALA A 146 -2.63 -5.92 -17.77
N SER A 147 -1.45 -5.42 -18.15
CA SER A 147 -0.17 -6.10 -17.96
C SER A 147 0.22 -6.34 -16.50
N TRP A 148 -0.24 -5.51 -15.56
CA TRP A 148 0.03 -5.70 -14.13
C TRP A 148 -0.66 -6.95 -13.59
N TYR A 149 -1.77 -7.35 -14.22
CA TYR A 149 -2.54 -8.55 -13.90
C TYR A 149 -2.09 -9.77 -14.73
N GLY A 150 -0.97 -9.67 -15.46
CA GLY A 150 -0.38 -10.78 -16.22
C GLY A 150 -0.12 -12.01 -15.33
N GLY A 151 -0.61 -13.16 -15.79
CA GLY A 151 -0.56 -14.44 -15.05
C GLY A 151 -1.56 -14.54 -13.88
N ILE A 152 -2.39 -13.52 -13.66
CA ILE A 152 -3.45 -13.52 -12.63
C ILE A 152 -4.84 -13.61 -13.27
N ALA A 153 -5.07 -12.80 -14.31
CA ALA A 153 -6.34 -12.71 -15.00
C ALA A 153 -6.13 -12.88 -16.51
N SER A 154 -6.95 -13.71 -17.17
CA SER A 154 -6.93 -13.84 -18.63
C SER A 154 -7.68 -12.71 -19.33
N ARG A 155 -8.55 -12.00 -18.61
CA ARG A 155 -9.40 -10.93 -19.13
C ARG A 155 -9.25 -9.65 -18.30
N TYR A 156 -9.44 -8.52 -18.95
CA TYR A 156 -9.37 -7.20 -18.35
C TYR A 156 -10.55 -6.34 -18.83
N VAL A 157 -11.14 -5.57 -17.93
CA VAL A 157 -12.14 -4.55 -18.23
C VAL A 157 -11.56 -3.20 -17.84
N GLU A 158 -11.37 -2.33 -18.84
CA GLU A 158 -10.98 -0.94 -18.66
C GLU A 158 -12.19 -0.15 -18.18
N GLN A 159 -12.10 0.51 -17.03
CA GLN A 159 -13.23 1.26 -16.47
C GLN A 159 -13.66 2.43 -17.38
N PHE A 160 -12.75 3.03 -18.15
CA PHE A 160 -13.12 4.08 -19.11
C PHE A 160 -13.81 3.56 -20.39
N ASP A 161 -13.86 2.24 -20.63
CA ASP A 161 -14.79 1.66 -21.63
C ASP A 161 -16.24 1.67 -21.13
N LEU A 162 -16.46 1.83 -19.82
CA LEU A 162 -17.79 1.75 -19.18
C LEU A 162 -18.38 3.12 -18.85
N PHE A 163 -17.54 4.14 -18.74
CA PHE A 163 -17.88 5.50 -18.31
C PHE A 163 -17.07 6.51 -19.12
N THR A 164 -17.68 7.65 -19.46
CA THR A 164 -16.87 8.78 -19.94
C THR A 164 -15.98 9.31 -18.80
N PRO A 165 -14.86 9.99 -19.11
CA PRO A 165 -14.00 10.57 -18.07
C PRO A 165 -14.74 11.51 -17.11
N GLU A 166 -15.68 12.31 -17.63
CA GLU A 166 -16.47 13.26 -16.85
C GLU A 166 -17.47 12.53 -15.94
N GLU A 167 -18.15 11.50 -16.45
CA GLU A 167 -19.07 10.67 -15.66
C GLU A 167 -18.31 9.99 -14.52
N PHE A 168 -17.17 9.38 -14.83
CA PHE A 168 -16.32 8.72 -13.85
C PHE A 168 -15.84 9.68 -12.76
N ALA A 169 -15.35 10.87 -13.14
CA ALA A 169 -14.87 11.88 -12.20
C ALA A 169 -15.98 12.32 -11.24
N SER A 170 -17.17 12.63 -11.76
CA SER A 170 -18.34 13.03 -10.97
C SER A 170 -18.77 11.94 -9.97
N ARG A 171 -18.85 10.67 -10.41
CA ARG A 171 -19.21 9.54 -9.54
C ARG A 171 -18.17 9.29 -8.45
N ASN A 172 -16.88 9.36 -8.81
CA ASN A 172 -15.80 9.15 -7.85
C ASN A 172 -15.66 10.31 -6.84
N GLU A 173 -16.00 11.54 -7.22
CA GLU A 173 -16.10 12.67 -6.30
C GLU A 173 -17.24 12.48 -5.29
N ALA A 174 -18.44 12.12 -5.76
CA ALA A 174 -19.57 11.81 -4.88
C ALA A 174 -19.23 10.68 -3.88
N ARG A 175 -18.58 9.61 -4.36
CA ARG A 175 -18.09 8.52 -3.51
C ARG A 175 -17.16 9.00 -2.39
N ARG A 176 -16.28 9.97 -2.66
CA ARG A 176 -15.33 10.52 -1.68
C ARG A 176 -16.01 11.43 -0.65
N GLY A 177 -17.09 12.12 -1.02
CA GLY A 177 -17.91 12.89 -0.08
C GLY A 177 -18.58 12.01 0.98
N ASP A 178 -18.95 10.79 0.59
CA ASP A 178 -19.70 9.85 1.43
C ASP A 178 -18.83 8.79 2.15
N ALA A 179 -17.57 8.59 1.73
CA ALA A 179 -16.72 7.50 2.22
C ALA A 179 -15.20 7.81 2.27
N ASP A 180 -14.46 7.00 3.04
CA ASP A 180 -12.98 6.99 3.05
C ASP A 180 -12.44 6.74 1.63
N GLN A 181 -11.36 7.42 1.23
CA GLN A 181 -10.72 7.24 -0.09
C GLN A 181 -10.37 5.76 -0.33
N LYS A 182 -10.07 5.02 0.75
CA LYS A 182 -9.85 3.58 0.74
C LYS A 182 -11.18 2.82 0.62
N GLN A 183 -11.25 1.88 -0.31
CA GLN A 183 -12.43 1.02 -0.54
C GLN A 183 -12.61 -0.01 0.59
N LEU A 184 -13.00 0.43 1.80
CA LEU A 184 -13.17 -0.41 2.99
C LEU A 184 -14.46 -1.24 2.98
N ALA A 185 -15.41 -0.89 2.12
CA ALA A 185 -16.68 -1.56 1.87
C ALA A 185 -17.07 -1.36 0.40
N LEU A 186 -18.05 -2.15 -0.07
CA LEU A 186 -18.64 -1.98 -1.39
C LEU A 186 -19.54 -0.73 -1.36
N SER A 187 -19.30 0.22 -2.26
CA SER A 187 -20.11 1.42 -2.45
C SER A 187 -21.06 1.28 -3.64
N GLY A 188 -22.04 2.18 -3.74
CA GLY A 188 -22.96 2.20 -4.90
C GLY A 188 -22.22 2.38 -6.23
N PHE A 189 -21.11 3.12 -6.26
CA PHE A 189 -20.32 3.26 -7.48
C PHE A 189 -19.55 1.98 -7.82
N ASP A 190 -19.04 1.24 -6.81
CA ASP A 190 -18.43 -0.07 -7.04
C ASP A 190 -19.45 -1.04 -7.66
N GLU A 191 -20.69 -1.06 -7.14
CA GLU A 191 -21.78 -1.87 -7.66
C GLU A 191 -22.16 -1.51 -9.10
N GLU A 192 -22.20 -0.21 -9.42
CA GLU A 192 -22.48 0.29 -10.76
C GLU A 192 -21.40 -0.18 -11.76
N ILE A 193 -20.12 -0.02 -11.42
CA ILE A 193 -19.00 -0.49 -12.26
C ILE A 193 -19.09 -2.00 -12.47
N LEU A 194 -19.32 -2.79 -11.41
CA LEU A 194 -19.45 -4.25 -11.51
C LEU A 194 -20.67 -4.65 -12.34
N SER A 195 -21.77 -3.90 -12.28
CA SER A 195 -22.95 -4.11 -13.11
C SER A 195 -22.65 -3.87 -14.59
N ARG A 196 -22.06 -2.71 -14.93
CA ARG A 196 -21.68 -2.38 -16.32
C ARG A 196 -20.62 -3.34 -16.87
N ALA A 197 -19.65 -3.74 -16.06
CA ALA A 197 -18.64 -4.73 -16.44
C ALA A 197 -19.29 -6.08 -16.77
N ARG A 198 -20.21 -6.58 -15.93
CA ARG A 198 -20.95 -7.82 -16.19
C ARG A 198 -21.76 -7.75 -17.48
N ALA A 199 -22.49 -6.65 -17.68
CA ALA A 199 -23.26 -6.42 -18.89
C ALA A 199 -22.37 -6.43 -20.15
N ARG A 200 -21.22 -5.75 -20.11
CA ARG A 200 -20.26 -5.72 -21.23
C ARG A 200 -19.64 -7.09 -21.53
N LEU A 201 -19.44 -7.91 -20.50
CA LEU A 201 -18.90 -9.26 -20.65
C LEU A 201 -19.96 -10.31 -21.02
N GLY A 202 -21.25 -9.95 -21.02
CA GLY A 202 -22.36 -10.86 -21.25
C GLY A 202 -22.49 -11.94 -20.18
N ILE A 203 -22.17 -11.62 -18.91
CA ILE A 203 -22.23 -12.58 -17.79
C ILE A 203 -23.31 -12.20 -16.78
N ASP A 204 -24.14 -13.16 -16.38
CA ASP A 204 -25.24 -12.91 -15.44
C ASP A 204 -24.74 -12.79 -13.99
N ARG A 205 -23.84 -13.69 -13.60
CA ARG A 205 -23.34 -13.81 -12.22
C ARG A 205 -21.82 -14.00 -12.23
N ALA A 206 -21.17 -13.33 -11.29
CA ALA A 206 -19.75 -13.49 -11.01
C ALA A 206 -19.54 -13.41 -9.50
N SER A 207 -18.54 -14.14 -9.01
CA SER A 207 -18.01 -13.89 -7.67
C SER A 207 -17.16 -12.61 -7.69
N ILE A 208 -17.09 -11.90 -6.58
CA ILE A 208 -16.37 -10.63 -6.51
C ILE A 208 -15.25 -10.76 -5.46
N CYS A 209 -14.01 -10.56 -5.90
CA CYS A 209 -12.90 -10.28 -5.01
C CYS A 209 -12.72 -8.75 -4.95
N HIS A 210 -13.36 -8.14 -3.95
CA HIS A 210 -13.38 -6.68 -3.80
C HIS A 210 -12.15 -6.17 -3.00
N PRO A 211 -11.60 -4.98 -3.31
CA PRO A 211 -10.46 -4.38 -2.60
C PRO A 211 -10.63 -4.26 -1.08
N SER A 212 -11.87 -4.15 -0.60
CA SER A 212 -12.17 -4.15 0.85
C SER A 212 -11.61 -5.36 1.58
N THR A 213 -11.52 -6.51 0.91
CA THR A 213 -10.98 -7.74 1.49
C THR A 213 -9.50 -7.57 1.84
N MET A 214 -8.71 -7.01 0.91
CA MET A 214 -7.31 -6.69 1.14
C MET A 214 -7.18 -5.62 2.23
N PHE A 215 -7.95 -4.53 2.12
CA PHE A 215 -7.88 -3.45 3.09
C PHE A 215 -8.23 -3.92 4.50
N GLN A 216 -9.21 -4.82 4.66
CA GLN A 216 -9.58 -5.38 5.95
C GLN A 216 -8.43 -6.21 6.56
N LEU A 217 -7.83 -7.10 5.77
CA LEU A 217 -6.76 -8.00 6.22
C LEU A 217 -5.47 -7.27 6.59
N MET A 218 -5.13 -6.20 5.86
CA MET A 218 -3.86 -5.49 6.01
C MET A 218 -4.00 -4.18 6.82
N ARG A 219 -5.21 -3.80 7.25
CA ARG A 219 -5.46 -2.51 7.92
C ARG A 219 -4.56 -2.26 9.12
N GLN A 220 -4.34 -3.29 9.93
CA GLN A 220 -3.56 -3.15 11.17
C GLN A 220 -2.08 -2.92 10.90
N PHE A 221 -1.56 -3.38 9.78
CA PHE A 221 -0.19 -3.09 9.37
C PHE A 221 0.00 -1.59 9.07
N TRP A 222 -0.86 -1.00 8.24
CA TRP A 222 -0.74 0.44 7.92
C TRP A 222 -1.00 1.36 9.12
N LEU A 223 -1.75 0.88 10.12
CA LEU A 223 -1.93 1.59 11.40
C LEU A 223 -0.79 1.38 12.40
N GLY A 224 0.24 0.60 12.07
CA GLY A 224 1.36 0.28 12.96
C GLY A 224 1.01 -0.69 14.09
N ASN A 225 -0.15 -1.34 14.03
CA ASN A 225 -0.64 -2.26 15.07
C ASN A 225 -0.27 -3.73 14.81
N ASP A 226 0.19 -4.08 13.61
CA ASP A 226 0.70 -5.42 13.27
C ASP A 226 2.02 -5.33 12.50
N SER A 227 2.74 -6.44 12.46
CA SER A 227 4.04 -6.57 11.79
C SER A 227 3.90 -6.73 10.28
N LEU A 228 5.00 -6.53 9.57
CA LEU A 228 5.12 -6.78 8.13
C LEU A 228 4.63 -8.17 7.72
N GLN A 229 4.81 -9.18 8.57
CA GLN A 229 4.33 -10.56 8.31
C GLN A 229 2.83 -10.60 7.98
N SER A 230 2.02 -9.71 8.56
CA SER A 230 0.58 -9.65 8.28
C SER A 230 0.24 -9.23 6.85
N VAL A 231 1.15 -8.56 6.14
CA VAL A 231 1.02 -8.29 4.70
C VAL A 231 1.54 -9.49 3.92
N LEU A 232 2.74 -9.98 4.27
CA LEU A 232 3.41 -11.07 3.56
C LEU A 232 2.63 -12.39 3.59
N ASP A 233 1.83 -12.63 4.62
CA ASP A 233 0.92 -13.78 4.69
C ASP A 233 -0.16 -13.77 3.59
N TYR A 234 -0.36 -12.62 2.92
CA TYR A 234 -1.40 -12.40 1.93
C TYR A 234 -0.92 -11.72 0.64
N THR A 235 0.39 -11.64 0.40
CA THR A 235 0.92 -11.07 -0.85
C THR A 235 1.95 -11.99 -1.46
N GLU A 236 1.93 -12.07 -2.79
CA GLU A 236 2.98 -12.70 -3.58
C GLU A 236 3.50 -11.69 -4.58
N TYR A 237 4.79 -11.40 -4.47
CA TYR A 237 5.47 -10.37 -5.24
C TYR A 237 6.25 -10.97 -6.40
N GLU A 238 6.05 -10.43 -7.60
CA GLU A 238 6.77 -10.83 -8.81
C GLU A 238 7.05 -9.63 -9.69
N SER A 239 8.08 -9.75 -10.54
CA SER A 239 8.34 -8.78 -11.59
C SER A 239 7.14 -8.66 -12.52
N ILE A 240 6.85 -7.44 -12.97
CA ILE A 240 5.75 -7.18 -13.87
C ILE A 240 6.26 -7.34 -15.30
N ALA A 241 5.65 -8.29 -16.02
CA ALA A 241 6.00 -8.57 -17.39
C ALA A 241 5.66 -7.38 -18.31
N ALA A 242 6.39 -7.27 -19.42
CA ALA A 242 6.04 -6.33 -20.48
C ALA A 242 4.62 -6.63 -20.99
N GLY A 243 3.81 -5.58 -21.11
CA GLY A 243 2.45 -5.67 -21.62
C GLY A 243 2.38 -5.81 -23.13
N ALA A 244 1.14 -5.76 -23.65
CA ALA A 244 0.89 -5.51 -25.06
C ALA A 244 1.60 -4.22 -25.52
N HIS A 245 1.84 -4.10 -26.82
CA HIS A 245 2.47 -2.92 -27.41
C HIS A 245 1.76 -1.63 -26.97
N VAL A 246 2.51 -0.71 -26.38
CA VAL A 246 2.03 0.64 -26.03
C VAL A 246 2.67 1.61 -27.02
N ASP A 247 1.82 2.31 -27.77
CA ASP A 247 2.26 3.37 -28.68
C ASP A 247 2.89 4.50 -27.87
N LEU A 248 4.11 4.89 -28.26
CA LEU A 248 4.88 5.95 -27.63
C LEU A 248 5.43 6.90 -28.69
N PRO A 249 5.65 8.18 -28.32
CA PRO A 249 6.41 9.06 -29.19
C PRO A 249 7.83 8.52 -29.36
N LYS A 250 8.56 9.06 -30.34
CA LYS A 250 10.01 8.84 -30.42
C LYS A 250 10.67 9.42 -29.17
N LEU A 251 11.10 8.55 -28.26
CA LEU A 251 11.85 8.90 -27.07
C LEU A 251 13.37 8.87 -27.36
N PRO A 252 14.20 9.56 -26.55
CA PRO A 252 15.64 9.37 -26.59
C PRO A 252 16.01 7.89 -26.33
N ASP A 253 17.11 7.42 -26.92
CA ASP A 253 17.57 6.03 -26.73
C ASP A 253 17.92 5.72 -25.27
N ARG A 254 18.40 6.72 -24.53
CA ARG A 254 18.69 6.67 -23.10
C ARG A 254 18.15 7.91 -22.42
N PHE A 255 17.36 7.71 -21.38
CA PHE A 255 16.74 8.81 -20.63
C PHE A 255 16.50 8.44 -19.17
N VAL A 256 16.22 9.46 -18.35
CA VAL A 256 15.68 9.33 -16.99
C VAL A 256 14.19 9.65 -17.03
N ALA A 257 13.35 8.78 -16.46
CA ALA A 257 11.95 9.10 -16.26
C ALA A 257 11.78 9.95 -15.00
N VAL A 258 10.98 11.01 -15.07
CA VAL A 258 10.72 11.88 -13.91
C VAL A 258 9.22 12.01 -13.64
N LYS A 259 8.81 11.78 -12.38
CA LYS A 259 7.43 12.03 -11.94
C LYS A 259 7.38 12.64 -10.54
N PHE A 260 7.06 13.92 -10.45
CA PHE A 260 6.83 14.58 -9.17
C PHE A 260 5.40 15.07 -9.08
N TYR A 261 4.76 14.75 -7.97
CA TYR A 261 3.42 15.19 -7.64
C TYR A 261 3.32 15.55 -6.15
N THR A 262 2.39 16.45 -5.82
CA THR A 262 2.15 16.94 -4.48
C THR A 262 1.43 15.88 -3.64
N GLY A 263 1.81 15.75 -2.38
CA GLY A 263 1.13 14.85 -1.46
C GLY A 263 1.67 15.00 -0.05
N ARG A 264 1.16 14.21 0.89
CA ARG A 264 1.54 14.33 2.32
C ARG A 264 3.04 14.15 2.55
N ALA A 265 3.69 13.33 1.74
CA ALA A 265 5.13 13.10 1.82
C ALA A 265 5.96 14.17 1.09
N LEU A 266 5.35 15.01 0.26
CA LEU A 266 6.02 16.04 -0.53
C LEU A 266 5.01 17.17 -0.80
N MET A 267 4.86 18.05 0.19
CA MET A 267 3.86 19.12 0.16
C MET A 267 4.24 20.23 -0.83
N ASP A 268 3.23 20.94 -1.31
CA ASP A 268 3.45 22.06 -2.20
C ASP A 268 3.95 23.31 -1.46
N THR A 269 5.28 23.50 -1.40
CA THR A 269 5.92 24.69 -0.84
C THR A 269 6.92 25.30 -1.83
N ALA A 270 7.23 26.58 -1.67
CA ALA A 270 8.20 27.27 -2.51
C ALA A 270 9.59 26.61 -2.41
N GLU A 271 9.97 26.17 -1.22
CA GLU A 271 11.23 25.51 -0.93
C GLU A 271 11.33 24.17 -1.65
N HIS A 272 10.27 23.34 -1.61
CA HIS A 272 10.24 22.06 -2.32
C HIS A 272 10.25 22.26 -3.83
N ARG A 273 9.50 23.23 -4.36
CA ARG A 273 9.52 23.56 -5.80
C ARG A 273 10.93 23.89 -6.28
N GLU A 274 11.62 24.73 -5.53
CA GLU A 274 12.98 25.19 -5.85
C GLU A 274 13.99 24.04 -5.74
N ALA A 275 13.93 23.23 -4.67
CA ALA A 275 14.80 22.06 -4.52
C ALA A 275 14.59 21.00 -5.61
N LEU A 276 13.33 20.70 -5.97
CA LEU A 276 13.00 19.77 -7.05
C LEU A 276 13.44 20.30 -8.42
N ARG A 277 13.26 21.61 -8.68
CA ARG A 277 13.77 22.24 -9.90
C ARG A 277 15.28 22.07 -10.04
N ARG A 278 16.05 22.37 -8.99
CA ARG A 278 17.51 22.17 -8.99
C ARG A 278 17.90 20.72 -9.25
N LEU A 279 17.16 19.77 -8.67
CA LEU A 279 17.38 18.35 -8.91
C LEU A 279 17.14 17.99 -10.39
N VAL A 280 16.03 18.45 -10.97
CA VAL A 280 15.67 18.20 -12.38
C VAL A 280 16.69 18.82 -13.33
N GLU A 281 17.10 20.07 -13.12
CA GLU A 281 18.13 20.74 -13.94
C GLU A 281 19.47 19.99 -13.91
N ARG A 282 19.88 19.50 -12.73
CA ARG A 282 21.10 18.69 -12.59
C ARG A 282 21.01 17.34 -13.28
N LEU A 283 19.82 16.73 -13.34
CA LEU A 283 19.59 15.50 -14.09
C LEU A 283 19.61 15.78 -15.61
N ALA A 284 18.91 16.82 -16.04
CA ALA A 284 18.74 17.19 -17.44
C ALA A 284 20.07 17.58 -18.12
N SER A 285 21.00 18.18 -17.36
CA SER A 285 22.35 18.49 -17.87
C SER A 285 23.23 17.25 -18.15
N ARG A 286 22.84 16.06 -17.69
CA ARG A 286 23.59 14.81 -17.88
C ARG A 286 22.91 13.83 -18.83
N MET A 287 21.59 13.82 -18.85
CA MET A 287 20.81 12.89 -19.66
C MET A 287 19.43 13.50 -19.98
N PRO A 288 18.87 13.23 -21.17
CA PRO A 288 17.49 13.60 -21.46
C PRO A 288 16.52 13.09 -20.38
N ILE A 289 15.54 13.91 -20.05
CA ILE A 289 14.46 13.57 -19.12
C ILE A 289 13.19 13.33 -19.90
N VAL A 290 12.45 12.29 -19.57
CA VAL A 290 11.06 12.11 -19.99
C VAL A 290 10.16 12.33 -18.79
N ALA A 291 9.38 13.41 -18.82
CA ALA A 291 8.49 13.80 -17.75
C ALA A 291 7.14 13.08 -17.87
N LEU A 292 6.70 12.44 -16.77
CA LEU A 292 5.50 11.60 -16.70
C LEU A 292 4.28 12.35 -16.14
N ASN A 293 4.26 13.67 -16.30
CA ASN A 293 3.12 14.50 -15.94
C ASN A 293 1.90 14.03 -16.75
N THR A 294 0.80 13.74 -16.08
CA THR A 294 -0.39 13.23 -16.78
C THR A 294 -1.21 14.38 -17.36
N ASN A 295 -1.18 15.56 -16.74
CA ASN A 295 -2.13 16.66 -16.98
C ASN A 295 -3.60 16.21 -16.90
N LEU A 296 -3.87 15.05 -16.29
CA LEU A 296 -5.21 14.51 -16.09
C LEU A 296 -5.56 14.69 -14.62
N SER A 297 -6.62 15.45 -14.32
CA SER A 297 -7.16 15.58 -12.96
C SER A 297 -7.95 14.31 -12.59
N LEU A 298 -7.24 13.21 -12.32
CA LEU A 298 -7.84 11.91 -11.97
C LEU A 298 -7.78 11.62 -10.46
N ASP A 299 -6.92 12.32 -9.72
CA ASP A 299 -6.75 12.25 -8.27
C ASP A 299 -6.43 13.63 -7.67
N GLU A 300 -6.22 13.71 -6.35
CA GLU A 300 -5.94 14.97 -5.63
C GLU A 300 -4.49 15.45 -5.76
N HIS A 301 -3.66 14.75 -6.55
CA HIS A 301 -2.23 15.04 -6.65
C HIS A 301 -1.95 15.97 -7.84
N ALA A 302 -1.52 17.19 -7.53
CA ALA A 302 -1.08 18.12 -8.56
C ALA A 302 0.36 17.80 -8.97
N ASP A 303 0.63 17.71 -10.27
CA ASP A 303 1.99 17.46 -10.75
C ASP A 303 2.89 18.72 -10.58
N TYR A 304 4.17 18.49 -10.26
CA TYR A 304 5.21 19.51 -10.44
C TYR A 304 5.66 19.49 -11.90
N VAL A 305 5.57 20.66 -12.56
CA VAL A 305 5.86 20.79 -13.99
C VAL A 305 7.20 21.49 -14.22
N PHE A 306 8.05 20.89 -15.05
CA PHE A 306 9.40 21.38 -15.36
C PHE A 306 9.63 21.53 -16.87
N LYS A 307 8.56 21.81 -17.63
CA LYS A 307 8.58 21.88 -19.10
C LYS A 307 9.52 22.94 -19.67
N ASP A 308 9.88 23.93 -18.85
CA ASP A 308 10.79 25.02 -19.19
C ASP A 308 12.28 24.67 -18.99
N VAL A 309 12.59 23.52 -18.36
CA VAL A 309 13.96 23.06 -18.16
C VAL A 309 14.51 22.45 -19.46
N PRO A 310 15.65 22.93 -20.00
CA PRO A 310 16.25 22.35 -21.20
C PRO A 310 16.57 20.86 -21.04
N GLY A 311 16.23 20.05 -22.05
CA GLY A 311 16.44 18.59 -22.03
C GLY A 311 15.31 17.78 -21.40
N VAL A 312 14.23 18.42 -20.95
CA VAL A 312 12.99 17.75 -20.54
C VAL A 312 12.06 17.58 -21.73
N VAL A 313 11.66 16.33 -21.98
CA VAL A 313 10.65 15.93 -22.96
C VAL A 313 9.35 15.61 -22.22
N THR A 314 8.24 16.22 -22.61
CA THR A 314 6.90 15.93 -22.08
C THR A 314 6.17 14.92 -22.95
N LEU A 315 5.15 14.28 -22.37
CA LEU A 315 4.28 13.31 -23.05
C LEU A 315 2.89 13.91 -23.32
N ASP A 316 2.84 15.22 -23.53
CA ASP A 316 1.60 15.96 -23.77
C ASP A 316 0.88 15.39 -25.01
N GLY A 317 -0.41 15.05 -24.85
CA GLY A 317 -1.23 14.46 -25.90
C GLY A 317 -1.06 12.94 -26.09
N TRP A 318 -0.13 12.28 -25.40
CA TRP A 318 0.06 10.83 -25.48
C TRP A 318 -0.67 10.04 -24.40
N MET A 319 -1.01 10.71 -23.30
CA MET A 319 -1.75 10.10 -22.18
C MET A 319 -3.22 10.50 -22.22
N THR A 320 -4.08 9.49 -22.18
CA THR A 320 -5.53 9.58 -22.06
C THR A 320 -5.97 8.86 -20.78
N PRO A 321 -7.21 9.07 -20.30
CA PRO A 321 -7.74 8.28 -19.19
C PRO A 321 -7.60 6.76 -19.38
N HIS A 322 -7.72 6.26 -20.61
CA HIS A 322 -7.64 4.83 -20.93
C HIS A 322 -6.23 4.24 -20.91
N ASN A 323 -5.19 5.04 -21.19
CA ASN A 323 -3.83 4.50 -21.40
C ASN A 323 -2.74 5.14 -20.52
N ASN A 324 -3.06 6.16 -19.71
CA ASN A 324 -2.04 6.94 -19.00
C ASN A 324 -1.09 6.07 -18.15
N LEU A 325 -1.59 5.06 -17.43
CA LEU A 325 -0.73 4.19 -16.60
C LEU A 325 0.04 3.19 -17.46
N ALA A 326 -0.53 2.72 -18.58
CA ALA A 326 0.19 1.90 -19.56
C ALA A 326 1.39 2.63 -20.16
N VAL A 327 1.18 3.88 -20.62
CA VAL A 327 2.23 4.77 -21.15
C VAL A 327 3.31 4.99 -20.10
N GLN A 328 2.93 5.37 -18.88
CA GLN A 328 3.90 5.59 -17.80
C GLN A 328 4.67 4.31 -17.45
N THR A 329 4.00 3.16 -17.39
CA THR A 329 4.63 1.84 -17.15
C THR A 329 5.69 1.55 -18.20
N GLU A 330 5.37 1.73 -19.48
CA GLU A 330 6.31 1.42 -20.57
C GLU A 330 7.49 2.41 -20.62
N VAL A 331 7.24 3.69 -20.36
CA VAL A 331 8.31 4.69 -20.26
C VAL A 331 9.25 4.37 -19.10
N ILE A 332 8.71 4.02 -17.92
CA ILE A 332 9.51 3.62 -16.76
C ILE A 332 10.36 2.39 -17.09
N ARG A 333 9.76 1.36 -17.71
CA ARG A 333 10.47 0.12 -18.08
C ARG A 333 11.63 0.35 -19.04
N ARG A 334 11.54 1.36 -19.92
CA ARG A 334 12.61 1.74 -20.87
C ARG A 334 13.63 2.72 -20.28
N ALA A 335 13.29 3.38 -19.18
CA ALA A 335 14.17 4.38 -18.56
C ALA A 335 15.40 3.73 -17.94
N THR A 336 16.51 4.47 -17.93
CA THR A 336 17.71 4.06 -17.17
C THR A 336 17.49 4.13 -15.66
N ARG A 337 16.62 5.03 -15.21
CA ARG A 337 16.22 5.25 -13.82
C ARG A 337 14.90 6.02 -13.77
N LEU A 338 14.10 5.79 -12.74
CA LEU A 338 13.00 6.66 -12.33
C LEU A 338 13.46 7.57 -11.18
N VAL A 339 13.14 8.86 -11.28
CA VAL A 339 13.25 9.81 -10.16
C VAL A 339 11.88 10.45 -9.92
N GLY A 340 11.35 10.38 -8.70
CA GLY A 340 10.01 10.90 -8.46
C GLY A 340 9.57 10.92 -7.01
N THR A 341 8.38 11.44 -6.75
CA THR A 341 7.78 11.44 -5.41
C THR A 341 7.72 10.00 -4.88
N CYS A 342 8.10 9.79 -3.61
CA CYS A 342 8.09 8.49 -2.95
C CYS A 342 6.65 8.03 -2.71
N GLY A 343 6.04 7.47 -3.76
CA GLY A 343 4.65 7.07 -3.79
C GLY A 343 4.24 6.60 -5.19
N SER A 344 3.00 6.16 -5.35
CA SER A 344 2.42 5.83 -6.67
C SER A 344 3.34 4.90 -7.48
N LEU A 345 3.74 5.30 -8.69
CA LEU A 345 4.58 4.55 -9.61
C LEU A 345 6.02 4.33 -9.13
N ALA A 346 6.51 5.07 -8.12
CA ALA A 346 7.81 4.78 -7.52
C ALA A 346 7.83 3.39 -6.84
N TRP A 347 6.68 2.87 -6.42
CA TRP A 347 6.56 1.50 -5.92
C TRP A 347 6.59 0.43 -7.01
N LEU A 348 6.20 0.81 -8.22
CA LEU A 348 6.12 -0.08 -9.38
C LEU A 348 7.48 -0.25 -10.06
N ALA A 349 8.23 0.84 -10.20
CA ALA A 349 9.43 0.90 -11.03
C ALA A 349 10.50 -0.16 -10.72
N PRO A 350 10.81 -0.50 -9.46
CA PRO A 350 11.73 -1.59 -9.15
C PRO A 350 11.26 -2.95 -9.71
N MET A 351 9.94 -3.20 -9.68
CA MET A 351 9.32 -4.44 -10.19
C MET A 351 9.36 -4.53 -11.72
N LEU A 352 9.61 -3.41 -12.41
CA LEU A 352 9.83 -3.32 -13.86
C LEU A 352 11.31 -3.43 -14.25
N GLY A 353 12.21 -3.60 -13.27
CA GLY A 353 13.66 -3.63 -13.50
C GLY A 353 14.32 -2.25 -13.58
N THR A 354 13.61 -1.17 -13.20
CA THR A 354 14.11 0.19 -13.28
C THR A 354 14.62 0.67 -11.91
N GLU A 355 15.88 1.08 -11.84
CA GLU A 355 16.40 1.72 -10.63
C GLU A 355 15.56 2.95 -10.27
N THR A 356 15.33 3.19 -8.98
CA THR A 356 14.40 4.23 -8.53
C THR A 356 15.01 5.07 -7.43
N LEU A 357 15.00 6.39 -7.61
CA LEU A 357 15.25 7.39 -6.57
C LEU A 357 13.90 8.00 -6.14
N ALA A 358 13.43 7.61 -4.96
CA ALA A 358 12.12 7.97 -4.44
C ALA A 358 12.24 9.11 -3.42
N VAL A 359 11.80 10.31 -3.82
CA VAL A 359 12.01 11.56 -3.09
C VAL A 359 10.85 11.88 -2.17
N TYR A 360 11.13 12.27 -0.94
CA TYR A 360 10.13 12.73 0.03
C TYR A 360 10.72 13.86 0.88
N ALA A 361 9.86 14.59 1.60
CA ALA A 361 10.20 15.56 2.63
C ALA A 361 9.68 15.15 4.02
N ASP A 362 8.65 14.30 4.08
CA ASP A 362 8.13 13.70 5.31
C ASP A 362 7.82 12.20 5.08
N ASP A 363 8.39 11.33 5.92
CA ASP A 363 8.23 9.87 5.83
C ASP A 363 7.22 9.28 6.83
N HIS A 364 6.53 10.11 7.62
CA HIS A 364 5.61 9.64 8.66
C HIS A 364 4.56 8.67 8.10
N PHE A 365 4.02 8.97 6.92
CA PHE A 365 3.04 8.13 6.22
C PHE A 365 3.69 7.08 5.32
N LEU A 366 4.98 7.21 5.02
CA LEU A 366 5.71 6.31 4.12
C LEU A 366 6.32 5.12 4.86
N THR A 367 6.58 5.25 6.15
CA THR A 367 7.26 4.23 6.96
C THR A 367 6.75 2.80 6.70
N PRO A 368 5.45 2.46 6.88
CA PRO A 368 4.97 1.10 6.62
C PRO A 368 5.14 0.68 5.14
N HIS A 369 4.98 1.62 4.20
CA HIS A 369 5.14 1.36 2.77
C HIS A 369 6.58 1.06 2.39
N LEU A 370 7.55 1.80 2.96
CA LEU A 370 8.97 1.56 2.78
C LEU A 370 9.40 0.18 3.29
N TYR A 371 8.87 -0.27 4.42
CA TYR A 371 9.13 -1.62 4.93
C TYR A 371 8.59 -2.70 3.99
N ALA A 372 7.35 -2.56 3.51
CA ALA A 372 6.74 -3.51 2.59
C ALA A 372 7.49 -3.55 1.24
N ALA A 373 7.77 -2.38 0.67
CA ALA A 373 8.49 -2.22 -0.60
C ALA A 373 9.88 -2.84 -0.55
N ARG A 374 10.71 -2.51 0.45
CA ARG A 374 12.05 -3.09 0.60
C ARG A 374 12.04 -4.61 0.67
N HIS A 375 11.06 -5.18 1.39
CA HIS A 375 10.92 -6.63 1.46
C HIS A 375 10.50 -7.23 0.12
N ALA A 376 9.49 -6.65 -0.53
CA ALA A 376 9.02 -7.08 -1.85
C ALA A 376 10.14 -7.10 -2.89
N TYR A 377 10.96 -6.05 -2.91
CA TYR A 377 12.08 -5.95 -3.85
C TYR A 377 13.16 -6.98 -3.56
N ALA A 378 13.50 -7.18 -2.29
CA ALA A 378 14.48 -8.20 -1.90
C ALA A 378 13.99 -9.62 -2.23
N SER A 379 12.69 -9.90 -2.11
CA SER A 379 12.15 -11.25 -2.38
C SER A 379 12.14 -11.63 -3.86
N MET A 380 12.19 -10.65 -4.77
CA MET A 380 12.18 -10.89 -6.22
C MET A 380 13.49 -10.50 -6.93
N ASP A 381 14.52 -10.11 -6.17
CA ASP A 381 15.77 -9.53 -6.71
C ASP A 381 15.48 -8.33 -7.67
N ALA A 382 14.59 -7.43 -7.24
CA ALA A 382 14.16 -6.29 -8.04
C ALA A 382 15.27 -5.24 -8.21
N ALA A 383 15.06 -4.30 -9.12
CA ALA A 383 15.97 -3.18 -9.28
C ALA A 383 16.08 -2.31 -8.01
N ARG A 384 17.19 -1.59 -7.88
CA ARG A 384 17.52 -0.80 -6.70
C ARG A 384 16.44 0.26 -6.42
N PHE A 385 15.97 0.31 -5.18
CA PHE A 385 15.08 1.37 -4.68
C PHE A 385 15.77 2.19 -3.58
N THR A 386 15.98 3.47 -3.84
CA THR A 386 16.66 4.41 -2.94
C THR A 386 15.69 5.50 -2.51
N PRO A 387 15.11 5.43 -1.29
CA PRO A 387 14.38 6.55 -0.73
C PRO A 387 15.34 7.68 -0.35
N MET A 388 14.98 8.92 -0.66
CA MET A 388 15.80 10.11 -0.42
C MET A 388 14.97 11.22 0.19
N ASP A 389 15.36 11.67 1.37
CA ASP A 389 14.87 12.92 1.95
C ASP A 389 15.40 14.11 1.12
N LEU A 390 14.49 14.98 0.68
CA LEU A 390 14.78 16.15 -0.12
C LEU A 390 15.74 17.11 0.61
N ALA A 391 15.69 17.16 1.95
CA ALA A 391 16.60 17.97 2.77
C ALA A 391 18.07 17.57 2.60
N VAL A 392 18.37 16.37 2.10
CA VAL A 392 19.74 15.94 1.79
C VAL A 392 20.38 16.88 0.77
N LEU A 393 19.62 17.41 -0.21
CA LEU A 393 20.19 18.28 -1.24
C LEU A 393 20.88 19.52 -0.67
N ASP A 394 20.35 20.05 0.43
CA ASP A 394 20.92 21.21 1.12
C ASP A 394 22.12 20.81 2.00
N GLN A 395 22.10 19.61 2.60
CA GLN A 395 23.17 19.12 3.46
C GLN A 395 24.48 18.81 2.72
N ILE A 396 24.39 18.28 1.49
CA ILE A 396 25.57 17.92 0.70
C ILE A 396 25.96 18.99 -0.33
N ASN A 397 25.49 20.22 -0.13
CA ASN A 397 25.76 21.37 -0.98
C ASN A 397 25.56 21.04 -2.48
N ILE A 398 24.50 20.30 -2.78
CA ILE A 398 23.92 20.20 -4.13
C ILE A 398 23.16 21.51 -4.45
N GLY A 399 23.50 22.61 -3.78
CA GLY A 399 23.13 23.97 -4.08
C GLY A 399 24.35 24.75 -4.57
N ASP A 400 24.21 25.35 -5.74
CA ASP A 400 25.09 26.39 -6.27
C ASP A 400 26.42 25.98 -6.97
N PRO A 401 26.44 25.96 -8.33
CA PRO A 401 27.68 25.90 -9.11
C PRO A 401 28.66 27.05 -8.80
N ALA A 402 28.19 28.19 -8.27
CA ALA A 402 29.04 29.34 -7.95
C ALA A 402 29.88 29.13 -6.68
N ARG A 403 29.40 28.35 -5.70
CA ARG A 403 30.14 28.06 -4.46
C ARG A 403 31.26 27.04 -4.61
N VAL A 404 31.22 26.18 -5.63
CA VAL A 404 32.28 25.19 -5.87
C VAL A 404 33.57 25.85 -6.39
N ARG A 405 33.49 27.04 -7.00
CA ARG A 405 34.67 27.80 -7.46
C ARG A 405 35.48 28.42 -6.33
N ASP A 406 34.86 28.73 -5.20
CA ASP A 406 35.54 29.31 -4.03
C ASP A 406 36.30 28.27 -3.20
N THR A 407 36.01 26.97 -3.36
CA THR A 407 36.71 25.92 -2.61
C THR A 407 37.98 25.42 -3.31
N ILE A 408 38.16 25.73 -4.60
CA ILE A 408 39.34 25.33 -5.38
C ILE A 408 40.38 26.46 -5.47
N SER A 409 40.03 27.68 -5.03
CA SER A 409 40.91 28.85 -5.06
C SER A 409 41.48 29.24 -3.68
N ARG A 410 41.61 28.30 -2.75
CA ARG A 410 42.33 28.49 -1.48
C ARG A 410 43.45 27.49 -1.30
#